data_AF-A0A7Z8G539-F1
#
_entry.id   AF-A0A7Z8G539-F1
#
_cell.length_a   1.000
_cell.length_b   1.000
_cell.length_c   1.000
_cell.angle_alpha   90.00
_cell.angle_beta   90.00
_cell.angle_gamma   90.00
#
_symmetry.space_group_name_H-M   'P 1'
#
loop_
_entity.id
_entity.type
_entity.pdbx_description
1 polymer ?
#
loop_
_entity_poly.entity_id
_entity_poly.type
_entity_poly.pdbx_seq_one_letter_code
_entity_poly.pdbx_strand_id
1 'polypeptide(L)'
;MPTDNEYNYLADKAYAVDSKREKENARIPVKKGSILEVTDKDNKIINSYEVLKVKDNVENGMQAMAVAPIKNGKPDTSQVVIAFAGTNADDGLDILTDTQTVGLNKDTLDISTKLNFNGYNK
;
A
#
# COMPACT_ATOMS: atom_id res chain seq x y z
N MET A 1 -17.59 -4.82 5.60
CA MET A 1 -16.47 -3.94 6.00
C MET A 1 -15.34 -4.84 6.49
N PRO A 2 -14.07 -4.55 6.16
CA PRO A 2 -12.95 -5.33 6.67
C PRO A 2 -12.93 -5.38 8.20
N THR A 3 -12.34 -6.44 8.73
CA THR A 3 -12.03 -6.66 10.14
C THR A 3 -10.69 -6.03 10.50
N ASP A 4 -10.43 -5.82 11.79
CA ASP A 4 -9.15 -5.26 12.28
C ASP A 4 -7.93 -6.08 11.80
N ASN A 5 -8.06 -7.41 11.74
CA ASN A 5 -7.00 -8.28 11.22
C ASN A 5 -6.75 -8.04 9.73
N GLU A 6 -7.79 -7.83 8.93
CA GLU A 6 -7.66 -7.51 7.50
C GLU A 6 -7.05 -6.12 7.31
N TYR A 7 -7.44 -5.13 8.12
CA TYR A 7 -6.81 -3.79 8.08
C TYR A 7 -5.32 -3.84 8.40
N ASN A 8 -4.93 -4.56 9.45
CA ASN A 8 -3.52 -4.73 9.82
C ASN A 8 -2.74 -5.44 8.73
N TYR A 9 -3.31 -6.50 8.14
CA TYR A 9 -2.69 -7.19 7.02
C TYR A 9 -2.49 -6.28 5.81
N LEU A 10 -3.50 -5.48 5.44
CA LEU A 10 -3.39 -4.54 4.32
C LEU A 10 -2.38 -3.42 4.61
N ALA A 11 -2.29 -2.94 5.84
CA ALA A 11 -1.27 -1.97 6.24
C ALA A 11 0.16 -2.55 6.09
N ASP A 12 0.39 -3.78 6.52
CA ASP A 12 1.67 -4.48 6.31
C ASP A 12 2.02 -4.63 4.83
N LYS A 13 1.03 -5.00 3.99
CA LYS A 13 1.22 -5.12 2.54
C LYS A 13 1.49 -3.79 1.84
N ALA A 14 1.10 -2.66 2.41
CA ALA A 14 1.43 -1.35 1.83
C ALA A 14 2.95 -1.11 1.79
N TYR A 15 3.72 -1.65 2.75
CA TYR A 15 5.20 -1.59 2.74
C TYR A 15 5.86 -2.43 1.63
N ALA A 16 5.08 -3.32 0.98
CA ALA A 16 5.56 -4.13 -0.14
C ALA A 16 5.28 -3.48 -1.50
N VAL A 17 4.70 -2.26 -1.51
CA VAL A 17 4.60 -1.41 -2.71
C VAL A 17 5.97 -0.83 -3.08
N ASP A 18 6.89 -0.71 -2.11
CA ASP A 18 8.25 -0.23 -2.34
C ASP A 18 8.97 -1.03 -3.43
N SER A 19 9.33 -0.33 -4.50
CA SER A 19 10.09 -0.88 -5.61
C SER A 19 11.53 -1.25 -5.25
N LYS A 20 12.12 -0.64 -4.20
CA LYS A 20 13.49 -0.91 -3.75
C LYS A 20 13.59 -2.20 -2.93
N ARG A 21 12.55 -2.55 -2.17
CA ARG A 21 12.47 -3.79 -1.38
C ARG A 21 12.43 -5.07 -2.23
N GLU A 22 12.22 -4.96 -3.53
CA GLU A 22 12.39 -6.08 -4.49
C GLU A 22 13.79 -6.71 -4.37
N LYS A 23 14.83 -5.93 -4.06
CA LYS A 23 16.24 -6.38 -4.06
C LYS A 23 16.72 -6.95 -2.73
N GLU A 24 16.20 -6.48 -1.60
CA GLU A 24 16.77 -6.81 -0.29
C GLU A 24 16.18 -8.06 0.36
N ASN A 25 14.88 -8.34 0.15
CA ASN A 25 14.16 -9.35 0.93
C ASN A 25 13.44 -10.42 0.08
N ALA A 26 13.66 -10.46 -1.24
CA ALA A 26 12.99 -11.39 -2.16
C ALA A 26 11.45 -11.43 -2.01
N ARG A 27 10.86 -10.33 -1.51
CA ARG A 27 9.41 -10.20 -1.35
C ARG A 27 8.79 -9.88 -2.71
N ILE A 28 7.68 -10.55 -3.03
CA ILE A 28 6.92 -10.27 -4.24
C ILE A 28 6.35 -8.84 -4.08
N PRO A 29 6.74 -7.89 -4.94
CA PRO A 29 6.27 -6.52 -4.90
C PRO A 29 4.77 -6.48 -5.16
N VAL A 30 4.05 -5.68 -4.38
CA VAL A 30 2.63 -5.46 -4.58
C VAL A 30 2.45 -4.48 -5.75
N LYS A 31 1.80 -4.96 -6.81
CA LYS A 31 1.55 -4.19 -8.04
C LYS A 31 0.05 -4.13 -8.31
N LYS A 32 -0.37 -3.25 -9.21
CA LYS A 32 -1.76 -3.26 -9.70
C LYS A 32 -2.10 -4.66 -10.26
N GLY A 33 -3.26 -5.18 -9.88
CA GLY A 33 -3.74 -6.52 -10.24
C GLY A 33 -3.23 -7.64 -9.33
N SER A 34 -2.36 -7.36 -8.36
CA SER A 34 -1.97 -8.35 -7.36
C SER A 34 -3.19 -8.79 -6.53
N ILE A 35 -3.27 -10.09 -6.24
CA ILE A 35 -4.26 -10.67 -5.35
C ILE A 35 -3.63 -10.85 -3.98
N LEU A 36 -4.23 -10.26 -2.96
CA LEU A 36 -3.80 -10.34 -1.58
C LEU A 36 -4.77 -11.24 -0.82
N GLU A 37 -4.29 -12.40 -0.40
CA GLU A 37 -5.09 -13.39 0.34
C GLU A 37 -4.85 -13.23 1.84
N VAL A 38 -5.93 -12.97 2.57
CA VAL A 38 -5.93 -12.93 4.04
C VAL A 38 -6.27 -14.34 4.52
N THR A 39 -5.41 -14.88 5.38
CA THR A 39 -5.60 -16.20 5.97
C THR A 39 -5.92 -16.12 7.46
N ASP A 40 -6.64 -17.11 7.97
CA ASP A 40 -6.76 -17.32 9.41
C ASP A 40 -5.52 -18.02 10.01
N LYS A 41 -5.60 -18.38 11.29
CA LYS A 41 -4.53 -19.08 12.03
C LYS A 41 -4.23 -20.48 11.49
N ASP A 42 -5.17 -21.09 10.77
CA ASP A 42 -5.05 -22.43 10.18
C ASP A 42 -4.59 -22.35 8.71
N ASN A 43 -4.12 -21.19 8.25
CA ASN A 43 -3.73 -20.89 6.86
C ASN A 43 -4.87 -21.02 5.85
N LYS A 44 -6.13 -20.96 6.28
CA LYS A 44 -7.26 -20.95 5.36
C LYS A 44 -7.52 -19.52 4.89
N ILE A 45 -7.69 -19.36 3.58
CA ILE A 45 -8.08 -18.06 2.99
C ILE A 45 -9.49 -17.70 3.48
N ILE A 46 -9.57 -16.59 4.22
CA ILE A 46 -10.84 -16.04 4.73
C ILE A 46 -11.34 -14.89 3.88
N ASN A 47 -10.44 -14.18 3.18
CA ASN A 47 -10.80 -13.12 2.25
C ASN A 47 -9.68 -12.87 1.24
N SER A 48 -10.02 -12.24 0.12
CA SER A 48 -9.08 -11.89 -0.94
C SER A 48 -9.36 -10.48 -1.43
N TYR A 49 -8.30 -9.75 -1.74
CA TYR A 49 -8.38 -8.38 -2.24
C TYR A 49 -7.61 -8.25 -3.56
N GLU A 50 -8.17 -7.51 -4.51
CA GLU A 50 -7.43 -7.09 -5.70
C GLU A 50 -6.88 -5.68 -5.50
N VAL A 51 -5.61 -5.50 -5.84
CA VAL A 51 -4.94 -4.20 -5.84
C VAL A 51 -5.34 -3.41 -7.08
N LEU A 52 -6.14 -2.37 -6.88
CA LEU A 52 -6.64 -1.53 -7.97
C LEU A 52 -5.58 -0.53 -8.46
N LYS A 53 -4.78 0.00 -7.53
CA LYS A 53 -3.74 0.99 -7.80
C LYS A 53 -2.68 0.99 -6.71
N VAL A 54 -1.45 1.26 -7.09
CA VAL A 54 -0.32 1.49 -6.17
C VAL A 54 0.30 2.85 -6.46
N LYS A 55 0.91 3.44 -5.44
CA LYS A 55 1.70 4.67 -5.54
C LYS A 55 2.91 4.55 -4.62
N ASP A 56 4.09 4.64 -5.22
CA ASP A 56 5.37 4.77 -4.53
C ASP A 56 5.90 6.18 -4.85
N ASN A 57 6.21 6.96 -3.82
CA ASN A 57 6.88 8.25 -3.96
C ASN A 57 8.17 8.24 -3.15
N VAL A 58 9.28 8.02 -3.85
CA VAL A 58 10.62 7.93 -3.27
C VAL A 58 11.07 9.25 -2.65
N GLU A 59 10.56 10.40 -3.11
CA GLU A 59 10.98 11.73 -2.60
C GLU A 59 10.49 12.00 -1.17
N ASN A 60 9.31 11.51 -0.80
CA ASN A 60 8.74 11.67 0.53
C ASN A 60 8.56 10.33 1.28
N GLY A 61 9.06 9.24 0.70
CA GLY A 61 8.95 7.88 1.22
C GLY A 61 7.52 7.36 1.36
N MET A 62 6.54 7.95 0.67
CA MET A 62 5.14 7.54 0.75
C MET A 62 4.91 6.29 -0.09
N GLN A 63 4.31 5.28 0.53
CA GLN A 63 3.85 4.07 -0.14
C GLN A 63 2.37 3.87 0.13
N ALA A 64 1.59 3.68 -0.93
CA ALA A 64 0.15 3.57 -0.82
C ALA A 64 -0.41 2.57 -1.82
N MET A 65 -1.49 1.90 -1.43
CA MET A 65 -2.28 1.07 -2.32
C MET A 65 -3.77 1.24 -2.07
N ALA A 66 -4.54 1.16 -3.14
CA ALA A 66 -5.99 1.03 -3.10
C ALA A 66 -6.38 -0.40 -3.47
N VAL A 67 -7.19 -1.04 -2.65
CA VAL A 67 -7.63 -2.42 -2.82
C VAL A 67 -9.15 -2.53 -2.75
N ALA A 68 -9.70 -3.52 -3.44
CA ALA A 68 -11.12 -3.90 -3.33
C ALA A 68 -11.24 -5.38 -2.96
N PRO A 69 -12.19 -5.75 -2.09
CA PRO A 69 -12.44 -7.15 -1.77
C PRO A 69 -13.00 -7.87 -3.00
N ILE A 70 -12.63 -9.13 -3.18
CA ILE A 70 -13.13 -9.97 -4.27
C ILE A 70 -14.42 -10.64 -3.80
N LYS A 71 -15.52 -10.36 -4.50
CA LYS A 71 -16.82 -11.01 -4.27
C LYS A 71 -17.28 -11.66 -5.56
N ASN A 72 -17.68 -12.93 -5.48
CA ASN A 72 -18.11 -13.72 -6.65
C ASN A 72 -17.08 -13.71 -7.79
N GLY A 73 -15.79 -13.73 -7.45
CA GLY A 73 -14.69 -13.75 -8.41
C GLY A 73 -14.38 -12.41 -9.10
N LYS A 74 -14.98 -11.30 -8.67
CA LYS A 74 -14.69 -9.96 -9.18
C LYS A 74 -14.42 -8.96 -8.06
N PRO A 75 -13.58 -7.93 -8.28
CA PRO A 75 -13.43 -6.84 -7.32
C PRO A 75 -14.73 -6.09 -7.11
N ASP A 76 -15.15 -5.98 -5.85
CA ASP A 76 -16.26 -5.14 -5.44
C ASP A 76 -15.77 -3.71 -5.20
N THR A 77 -15.73 -2.90 -6.25
CA THR A 77 -15.28 -1.50 -6.19
C THR A 77 -16.25 -0.57 -5.49
N SER A 78 -17.43 -1.05 -5.04
CA SER A 78 -18.28 -0.30 -4.11
C SER A 78 -17.64 -0.17 -2.72
N GLN A 79 -16.66 -1.01 -2.41
CA GLN A 79 -15.89 -0.97 -1.17
C GLN A 79 -14.40 -0.89 -1.51
N VAL A 80 -13.81 0.30 -1.38
CA VAL A 80 -12.37 0.50 -1.58
C VAL A 80 -11.71 0.77 -0.24
N VAL A 81 -10.62 0.07 0.04
CA VAL A 81 -9.73 0.32 1.18
C VAL A 81 -8.46 0.93 0.63
N ILE A 82 -8.01 2.03 1.24
CA ILE A 82 -6.72 2.65 0.92
C ILE A 82 -5.80 2.41 2.10
N ALA A 83 -4.72 1.67 1.86
CA ALA A 83 -3.67 1.41 2.84
C ALA A 83 -2.46 2.28 2.52
N PHE A 84 -1.92 2.92 3.54
CA PHE A 84 -0.75 3.77 3.46
C PHE A 84 0.31 3.23 4.41
N ALA A 85 1.51 3.00 3.88
CA ALA A 85 2.70 2.82 4.67
C ALA A 85 3.41 4.17 4.76
N GLY A 86 3.84 4.52 5.98
CA GLY A 86 4.75 5.63 6.20
C GLY A 86 6.13 5.32 5.64
N THR A 87 7.08 6.22 5.87
CA THR A 87 8.48 6.04 5.45
C THR A 87 9.02 4.70 5.95
N ASN A 88 9.68 3.93 5.07
CA ASN A 88 10.21 2.60 5.32
C ASN A 88 10.92 2.49 6.69
N ALA A 89 10.45 1.57 7.54
CA ALA A 89 11.06 1.34 8.85
C ALA A 89 12.47 0.71 8.79
N ASP A 90 12.86 0.08 7.67
CA ASP A 90 14.25 -0.38 7.44
C ASP A 90 15.19 0.78 7.01
N ASP A 91 14.66 1.86 6.40
CA ASP A 91 15.36 3.15 6.22
C ASP A 91 15.32 4.00 7.52
N GLY A 92 14.86 3.44 8.65
CA GLY A 92 14.91 4.10 9.95
C GLY A 92 16.33 4.43 10.43
N LEU A 93 17.36 3.89 9.76
CA LEU A 93 18.76 4.29 9.91
C LEU A 93 19.13 5.53 9.05
N ASP A 94 18.49 5.77 7.91
CA ASP A 94 18.80 6.91 7.03
C ASP A 94 17.94 8.15 7.33
N ILE A 95 16.71 8.00 7.80
CA ILE A 95 15.81 9.15 8.06
C ILE A 95 16.21 9.95 9.31
N LEU A 96 16.94 9.33 10.24
CA LEU A 96 17.55 10.03 11.38
C LEU A 96 18.92 10.64 11.03
N THR A 97 19.61 10.10 10.02
CA THR A 97 20.95 10.57 9.66
C THR A 97 20.90 11.88 8.85
N ASP A 98 19.85 12.08 8.04
CA ASP A 98 19.61 13.37 7.34
C ASP A 98 18.84 14.40 8.18
N THR A 99 18.49 14.09 9.44
CA THR A 99 18.04 15.10 10.42
C THR A 99 19.16 16.10 10.78
N GLN A 100 20.40 15.92 10.29
CA GLN A 100 21.42 16.98 10.35
C GLN A 100 21.29 18.05 9.24
N THR A 101 20.32 17.94 8.33
CA THR A 101 20.04 18.99 7.32
C THR A 101 18.80 19.82 7.69
N VAL A 102 18.65 20.19 8.97
CA VAL A 102 17.69 21.20 9.47
C VAL A 102 17.96 22.62 8.93
N GLY A 103 18.68 22.73 7.81
CA GLY A 103 19.10 23.98 7.15
C GLY A 103 18.59 24.15 5.71
N LEU A 104 17.84 23.20 5.14
CA LEU A 104 17.31 23.35 3.78
C LEU A 104 15.77 23.26 3.77
N ASN A 105 15.16 24.45 3.79
CA ASN A 105 13.78 24.72 3.42
C ASN A 105 13.33 23.84 2.24
N LYS A 106 12.43 22.89 2.49
CA LYS A 106 11.61 22.33 1.41
C LYS A 106 10.18 22.16 1.90
N ASP A 107 9.41 23.17 1.52
CA ASP A 107 7.97 23.26 1.68
C ASP A 107 7.25 22.11 0.99
N THR A 108 6.03 21.86 1.49
CA THR A 108 4.90 21.17 0.86
C THR A 108 4.92 19.63 0.76
N LEU A 109 4.26 19.00 1.74
CA LEU A 109 3.58 17.71 1.60
C LEU A 109 2.34 17.90 0.70
N ASP A 110 2.43 17.55 -0.59
CA ASP A 110 1.30 17.60 -1.50
C ASP A 110 0.51 16.27 -1.45
N ILE A 111 -0.56 16.22 -0.63
CA ILE A 111 -1.49 15.08 -0.52
C ILE A 111 -2.67 15.25 -1.50
N SER A 112 -2.49 15.92 -2.64
CA SER A 112 -3.56 16.09 -3.64
C SER A 112 -3.75 14.82 -4.51
N THR A 113 -4.25 13.75 -3.91
CA THR A 113 -4.72 12.60 -4.70
C THR A 113 -6.07 12.94 -5.33
N LYS A 114 -6.09 13.54 -6.53
CA LYS A 114 -7.30 13.55 -7.37
C LYS A 114 -7.60 12.11 -7.81
N LEU A 115 -8.42 11.42 -7.04
CA LEU A 115 -8.97 10.12 -7.40
C LEU A 115 -10.04 10.32 -8.48
N ASN A 116 -9.64 10.35 -9.75
CA ASN A 116 -10.58 10.19 -10.87
C ASN A 116 -11.01 8.72 -10.94
N PHE A 117 -12.08 8.37 -10.24
CA PHE A 117 -12.84 7.15 -10.48
C PHE A 117 -13.67 7.34 -11.74
N ASN A 118 -13.03 7.32 -12.92
CA ASN A 118 -13.80 7.18 -14.16
C ASN A 118 -14.37 5.77 -14.19
N GLY A 119 -15.70 5.71 -14.08
CA GLY A 119 -16.48 4.49 -14.07
C GLY A 119 -16.17 3.59 -15.26
N TYR A 120 -15.98 2.31 -14.98
CA TYR A 120 -16.02 1.26 -15.98
C TYR A 120 -17.46 1.15 -16.50
N ASN A 121 -17.72 1.83 -17.62
CA ASN A 121 -18.81 1.49 -18.52
C ASN A 121 -18.22 0.63 -19.64
N LYS A 122 -18.50 -0.67 -19.60
CA LYS A 122 -19.13 -1.48 -20.67
C LYS A 122 -18.92 -2.97 -20.42
#